data_AF-A0A1W9MFX1-F1
#
_entry.id   AF-A0A1W9MFX1-F1
#
_cell.length_a   1.000
_cell.length_b   1.000
_cell.length_c   1.000
_cell.angle_alpha   90.00
_cell.angle_beta   90.00
_cell.angle_gamma   90.00
#
_symmetry.space_group_name_H-M   'P 1'
#
loop_
_entity.id
_entity.type
_entity.pdbx_description
1 polymer ?
#
loop_
_entity_poly.entity_id
_entity_poly.type
_entity_poly.pdbx_seq_one_letter_code
_entity_poly.pdbx_strand_id
1 'polypeptide(L)'
;MTDLRIEQTPRPYADHHACCLYFAEGTCGKCAARCPVQAIDKTTGHEKEKCRMHLAASRHSVKETYRFEGYGCGLFPCETRIPVKAAREALERGELPPPPPPIA
;
A
#
# COMPACT_ATOMS: atom_id res chain seq x y z
N MET A 1 -0.40 -18.78 16.02
CA MET A 1 -1.76 -18.76 16.56
C MET A 1 -1.66 -19.26 18.00
N THR A 2 -2.32 -18.60 18.95
CA THR A 2 -2.24 -18.92 20.39
C THR A 2 -3.64 -18.82 21.00
N ASP A 3 -3.91 -19.61 22.02
CA ASP A 3 -5.18 -19.57 22.79
C ASP A 3 -5.13 -18.53 23.92
N LEU A 4 -3.99 -17.85 24.10
CA LEU A 4 -3.85 -16.74 25.04
C LEU A 4 -4.78 -15.59 24.65
N ARG A 5 -5.67 -15.19 25.58
CA ARG A 5 -6.59 -14.08 25.38
C ARG A 5 -5.86 -12.76 25.60
N ILE A 6 -5.70 -12.00 24.51
CA ILE A 6 -5.09 -10.66 24.50
C ILE A 6 -6.13 -9.69 23.93
N GLU A 7 -6.22 -8.50 24.52
CA GLU A 7 -7.05 -7.43 23.97
C GLU A 7 -6.56 -7.05 22.57
N GLN A 8 -7.48 -6.93 21.61
CA GLN A 8 -7.13 -6.56 20.25
C GLN A 8 -6.71 -5.10 20.21
N THR A 9 -5.49 -4.82 19.74
CA THR A 9 -5.11 -3.44 19.41
C THR A 9 -6.06 -2.92 18.33
N PRO A 10 -6.79 -1.82 18.58
CA PRO A 10 -7.73 -1.28 17.60
C PRO A 10 -6.98 -0.84 16.35
N ARG A 11 -7.61 -0.97 15.18
CA ARG A 11 -7.00 -0.45 13.95
C ARG A 11 -7.03 1.08 13.99
N PRO A 12 -5.94 1.75 13.61
CA PRO A 12 -5.88 3.21 13.59
C PRO A 12 -6.55 3.80 12.33
N TYR A 13 -7.50 3.10 11.72
CA TYR A 13 -8.25 3.53 10.53
C TYR A 13 -9.51 2.67 10.35
N ALA A 14 -10.59 3.29 9.87
CA ALA A 14 -11.82 2.59 9.51
C ALA A 14 -11.80 2.10 8.05
N ASP A 15 -11.05 2.78 7.17
CA ASP A 15 -10.89 2.42 5.76
C ASP A 15 -9.41 2.30 5.40
N HIS A 16 -9.03 1.22 4.74
CA HIS A 16 -7.69 1.02 4.18
C HIS A 16 -7.24 2.09 3.18
N HIS A 17 -8.18 2.85 2.60
CA HIS A 17 -7.92 3.96 1.69
C HIS A 17 -7.67 5.30 2.41
N ALA A 18 -7.91 5.40 3.72
CA ALA A 18 -7.86 6.67 4.46
C ALA A 18 -6.50 7.39 4.39
N CYS A 19 -5.42 6.66 4.12
CA CYS A 19 -4.08 7.22 3.99
C CYS A 19 -3.67 7.50 2.53
N CYS A 20 -4.52 7.24 1.53
CA CYS A 20 -4.19 7.40 0.13
C CYS A 20 -4.70 8.74 -0.44
N LEU A 21 -3.79 9.59 -0.91
CA LEU A 21 -4.14 10.89 -1.53
C LEU A 21 -5.04 10.76 -2.77
N TYR A 22 -4.98 9.65 -3.49
CA TYR A 22 -5.89 9.43 -4.62
C TYR A 22 -7.35 9.31 -4.14
N PHE A 23 -7.60 8.49 -3.12
CA PHE A 23 -8.95 8.32 -2.59
C PHE A 23 -9.41 9.50 -1.75
N ALA A 24 -8.48 10.18 -1.06
CA ALA A 24 -8.80 11.36 -0.27
C ALA A 24 -9.07 12.62 -1.13
N GLU A 25 -8.28 12.84 -2.18
CA GLU A 25 -8.23 14.13 -2.90
C GLU A 25 -8.18 14.00 -4.43
N GLY A 26 -8.02 12.79 -4.98
CA GLY A 26 -7.85 12.57 -6.44
C GLY A 26 -6.49 12.99 -7.01
N THR A 27 -5.54 13.43 -6.17
CA THR A 27 -4.33 14.17 -6.61
C THR A 27 -3.11 13.29 -6.86
N CYS A 28 -3.10 12.03 -6.45
CA CYS A 28 -1.93 11.16 -6.52
C CYS A 28 -2.11 9.95 -7.45
N GLY A 29 -1.02 9.54 -8.10
CA GLY A 29 -0.95 8.32 -8.92
C GLY A 29 0.48 7.79 -9.06
N LYS A 30 1.39 8.17 -8.14
CA LYS A 30 2.83 7.89 -8.27
C LYS A 30 3.15 6.39 -8.27
N CYS A 31 2.40 5.59 -7.51
CA CYS A 31 2.56 4.13 -7.52
C CYS A 31 2.19 3.53 -8.89
N ALA A 32 1.07 3.94 -9.49
CA ALA A 32 0.68 3.51 -10.84
C ALA A 32 1.75 3.88 -11.88
N ALA A 33 2.26 5.11 -11.84
CA ALA A 33 3.29 5.58 -12.76
C ALA A 33 4.64 4.85 -12.61
N ARG A 34 5.01 4.43 -11.39
CA ARG A 34 6.27 3.72 -11.13
C ARG A 34 6.18 2.21 -11.38
N CYS A 35 4.98 1.65 -11.55
CA CYS A 35 4.81 0.21 -11.70
C CYS A 35 5.35 -0.25 -13.07
N PRO A 36 6.40 -1.08 -13.11
CA PRO A 36 7.06 -1.46 -14.37
C PRO A 36 6.16 -2.28 -15.30
N VAL A 37 5.14 -2.93 -14.74
CA VAL A 37 4.18 -3.73 -15.49
C VAL A 37 2.77 -3.12 -15.47
N GLN A 38 2.59 -1.88 -15.00
CA GLN A 38 1.26 -1.24 -14.96
C GLN A 38 0.19 -2.17 -14.34
N ALA A 39 0.51 -2.79 -13.20
CA ALA A 39 -0.40 -3.64 -12.44
C ALA A 39 -1.25 -2.83 -11.44
N ILE A 40 -1.00 -1.53 -11.31
CA ILE A 40 -1.76 -0.64 -10.43
C ILE A 40 -2.47 0.37 -11.31
N ASP A 41 -3.78 0.44 -11.15
CA ASP A 41 -4.68 1.35 -11.83
C ASP A 41 -5.56 2.09 -10.82
N LYS A 42 -6.07 3.25 -11.23
CA LYS A 42 -6.92 4.11 -10.42
C LYS A 42 -8.34 3.57 -10.24
N THR A 43 -8.86 2.85 -11.24
CA THR A 43 -10.25 2.38 -11.28
C THR A 43 -10.39 0.92 -10.93
N THR A 44 -9.48 0.08 -11.45
CA THR A 44 -9.48 -1.37 -11.27
C THR A 44 -8.61 -1.83 -10.09
N GLY A 45 -7.84 -0.91 -9.50
CA GLY A 45 -6.99 -1.19 -8.34
C GLY A 45 -5.72 -1.95 -8.72
N HIS A 46 -5.33 -2.91 -7.87
CA HIS A 46 -4.10 -3.67 -8.06
C HIS A 46 -4.39 -5.04 -8.67
N GLU A 47 -4.02 -5.20 -9.94
CA GLU A 47 -4.06 -6.47 -10.66
C GLU A 47 -2.94 -7.39 -10.15
N LYS A 48 -3.33 -8.32 -9.28
CA LYS A 48 -2.38 -9.14 -8.51
C LYS A 48 -1.65 -10.16 -9.37
N GLU A 49 -2.25 -10.63 -10.46
CA GLU A 49 -1.67 -11.71 -11.26
C GLU A 49 -0.50 -11.23 -12.13
N LYS A 50 -0.65 -10.11 -12.81
CA LYS A 50 0.38 -9.38 -13.55
C LYS A 50 1.53 -8.98 -12.64
N CYS A 51 1.22 -8.52 -11.43
CA CYS A 51 2.23 -8.27 -10.39
C CYS A 51 2.97 -9.56 -10.00
N ARG A 52 2.24 -10.67 -9.75
CA ARG A 52 2.82 -11.98 -9.41
C ARG A 52 3.74 -12.50 -10.51
N MET A 53 3.35 -12.39 -11.78
CA MET A 53 4.15 -12.78 -12.93
C MET A 53 5.46 -11.98 -12.99
N HIS A 54 5.38 -10.67 -12.78
CA HIS A 54 6.57 -9.81 -12.71
C HIS A 54 7.51 -10.19 -11.56
N LEU A 55 6.96 -10.44 -10.37
CA LEU A 55 7.73 -10.89 -9.21
C LEU A 55 8.41 -12.24 -9.46
N ALA A 56 7.71 -13.19 -10.10
CA ALA A 56 8.30 -14.48 -10.46
C ALA A 56 9.50 -14.31 -11.42
N ALA A 57 9.38 -13.42 -12.41
CA ALA A 57 10.47 -13.10 -13.33
C ALA A 57 11.67 -12.44 -12.61
N SER A 58 11.43 -11.64 -11.56
CA SER A 58 12.50 -10.98 -10.79
C SER A 58 13.44 -11.95 -10.06
N ARG A 59 13.04 -13.21 -9.85
CA ARG A 59 13.84 -14.22 -9.13
C ARG A 59 15.23 -14.41 -9.70
N HIS A 60 15.32 -14.43 -11.03
CA HIS A 60 16.60 -14.61 -11.71
C HIS A 60 17.55 -13.44 -11.42
N SER A 61 17.08 -12.21 -11.61
CA SER A 61 17.87 -11.00 -11.34
C SER A 61 18.26 -10.87 -9.86
N VAL A 62 17.38 -11.26 -8.93
CA VAL A 62 17.68 -11.24 -7.50
C VAL A 62 18.80 -12.21 -7.16
N LYS A 63 18.73 -13.45 -7.65
CA LYS A 63 19.76 -14.47 -7.43
C LYS A 63 21.12 -14.05 -7.99
N GLU A 64 21.15 -13.47 -9.18
CA GLU A 64 22.40 -13.03 -9.81
C GLU A 64 23.01 -11.82 -9.10
N THR A 65 22.19 -10.83 -8.75
CA THR A 65 22.64 -9.55 -8.19
C THR A 65 22.99 -9.67 -6.71
N TYR A 66 22.12 -10.32 -5.92
CA TYR A 66 22.21 -10.34 -4.46
C TYR A 66 22.64 -11.69 -3.89
N ARG A 67 22.86 -12.70 -4.74
CA ARG A 67 23.39 -14.03 -4.36
C ARG A 67 22.54 -14.78 -3.33
N PHE A 68 21.22 -14.55 -3.35
CA PHE A 68 20.26 -15.32 -2.55
C PHE A 68 18.99 -15.65 -3.35
N GLU A 69 18.28 -16.69 -2.93
CA GLU A 69 16.99 -17.07 -3.53
C GLU A 69 15.89 -16.13 -3.00
N GLY A 70 15.38 -15.25 -3.88
CA GLY A 70 14.37 -14.26 -3.49
C GLY A 70 13.65 -13.65 -4.69
N TYR A 71 12.70 -12.77 -4.42
CA TYR A 71 11.97 -11.98 -5.43
C TYR A 71 11.48 -10.67 -4.83
N GLY A 72 11.28 -9.64 -5.65
CA GLY A 72 10.78 -8.36 -5.15
C GLY A 72 10.75 -7.25 -6.20
N CYS A 73 9.83 -6.30 -6.00
CA CYS A 73 9.75 -5.06 -6.77
C CYS A 73 9.73 -3.82 -5.84
N GLY A 74 9.21 -3.94 -4.60
CA GLY A 74 9.37 -2.90 -3.56
C GLY A 74 8.65 -1.58 -3.83
N LEU A 75 7.51 -1.61 -4.51
CA LEU A 75 6.87 -0.40 -5.04
C LEU A 75 5.90 0.26 -4.04
N PHE A 76 6.41 0.94 -3.01
CA PHE A 76 5.54 1.70 -2.09
C PHE A 76 6.13 3.07 -1.69
N PRO A 77 5.90 4.13 -2.49
CA PRO A 77 6.54 5.44 -2.26
C PRO A 77 6.09 6.14 -0.96
N CYS A 78 4.97 5.70 -0.38
CA CYS A 78 4.39 6.29 0.83
C CYS A 78 4.86 5.61 2.13
N GLU A 79 5.77 4.63 2.07
CA GLU A 79 6.20 3.85 3.25
C GLU A 79 6.86 4.71 4.34
N THR A 80 7.44 5.84 3.96
CA THR A 80 8.15 6.74 4.87
C THR A 80 7.23 7.63 5.70
N ARG A 81 6.00 7.89 5.20
CA ARG A 81 5.06 8.81 5.85
C ARG A 81 3.66 8.68 5.27
N ILE A 82 2.63 8.81 6.13
CA ILE A 82 1.25 8.97 5.70
C ILE A 82 1.08 10.31 4.93
N PRO A 83 0.71 10.25 3.64
CA PRO A 83 0.70 11.43 2.79
C PRO A 83 -0.53 12.32 3.04
N VAL A 84 -1.68 11.73 3.41
CA VAL A 84 -2.90 12.49 3.75
C VAL A 84 -2.69 13.22 5.08
N LYS A 85 -2.73 14.56 5.04
CA LYS A 85 -2.46 15.40 6.22
C LYS A 85 -3.48 15.17 7.34
N ALA A 86 -4.77 15.19 7.01
CA ALA A 86 -5.84 14.98 7.98
C ALA A 86 -5.73 13.61 8.67
N ALA A 87 -5.37 12.56 7.92
CA ALA A 87 -5.17 11.23 8.48
C ALA A 87 -3.99 11.20 9.46
N ARG A 88 -2.86 11.83 9.09
CA ARG A 88 -1.70 11.94 9.99
C ARG A 88 -2.04 12.69 11.28
N GLU A 89 -2.72 13.83 11.18
CA GLU A 89 -3.09 14.63 12.35
C GLU A 89 -4.10 13.92 13.26
N ALA A 90 -5.04 13.15 12.69
CA ALA A 90 -5.96 12.32 13.48
C ALA A 90 -5.18 11.27 14.29
N LEU A 91 -4.21 10.60 13.67
CA LEU A 91 -3.37 9.61 14.35
C LEU A 91 -2.52 10.24 15.47
N GLU A 92 -1.98 11.42 15.25
CA GLU A 92 -1.24 12.17 16.29
C GLU A 92 -2.13 12.51 17.49
N ARG A 93 -3.44 12.68 17.30
CA ARG A 93 -4.42 12.89 18.39
C ARG A 93 -5.01 11.60 18.96
N GLY A 94 -4.65 10.42 18.43
CA GLY A 94 -5.26 9.15 18.82
C GLY A 94 -6.70 8.96 18.30
N GLU A 95 -7.09 9.72 17.28
CA GLU A 95 -8.40 9.67 16.64
C GLU A 95 -8.35 8.82 15.36
N LEU A 96 -9.50 8.33 14.92
CA LEU A 96 -9.60 7.67 13.63
C LEU A 96 -9.52 8.70 12.49
N PRO A 97 -8.72 8.45 11.44
CA PRO A 97 -8.71 9.30 10.27
C PRO A 97 -10.09 9.35 9.60
N PRO A 98 -10.47 10.49 9.02
CA PRO A 98 -11.75 10.60 8.32
C PRO A 98 -11.78 9.61 7.15
N PRO A 99 -12.96 9.01 6.85
CA PRO A 99 -13.10 8.18 5.67
C PRO A 99 -12.88 9.04 4.42
N PRO A 100 -12.34 8.46 3.33
CA PRO A 100 -12.26 9.15 2.06
C PRO A 100 -13.67 9.49 1.55
N PRO A 101 -13.82 10.55 0.73
CA PRO A 101 -15.08 10.83 0.05
C PRO A 101 -15.54 9.63 -0.80
N PRO A 102 -16.85 9.44 -0.98
CA PRO A 102 -17.37 8.43 -1.90
C PRO A 102 -16.78 8.64 -3.29
N ILE A 103 -16.32 7.54 -3.90
CA ILE A 103 -15.84 7.55 -5.27
C ILE A 103 -17.07 7.68 -6.17
N ALA A 104 -17.06 8.68 -7.06
CA ALA A 104 -18.11 8.92 -8.06
C ALA A 104 -18.08 7.89 -9.19
#